data_AF-A0A0W1A4D2-F1
#
_entry.id   AF-A0A0W1A4D2-F1
#
_cell.length_a   1.000
_cell.length_b   1.000
_cell.length_c   1.000
_cell.angle_alpha   90.00
_cell.angle_beta   90.00
_cell.angle_gamma   90.00
#
_symmetry.space_group_name_H-M   'P 1'
#
loop_
_entity.id
_entity.type
_entity.pdbx_description
1 polymer ?
#
loop_
_entity_poly.entity_id
_entity_poly.type
_entity_poly.pdbx_seq_one_letter_code
_entity_poly.pdbx_strand_id
1 'polypeptide(L)'
;MNPFQVKNFARASLVRNKNDSIDAKIIAQFGQRMDPRVYQTTPAEQKEVKDLTKLLDMLKAQLVQLNNQLHSIQGKIARKALEKMVDKLEKEITKIEKKIADLVASNESLKEQFKLLTSIKGIGKLTAFHIIALMPDVN
;
A
#
# COMPACT_ATOMS: atom_id res chain seq x y z
N MET A 1 -7.37 5.57 17.25
CA MET A 1 -8.07 5.11 18.46
C MET A 1 -8.96 3.92 18.14
N ASN A 2 -8.96 2.86 18.96
CA ASN A 2 -9.76 1.66 18.73
C ASN A 2 -11.13 1.77 19.43
N PRO A 3 -12.27 1.67 18.71
CA PRO A 3 -13.61 1.74 19.30
C PRO A 3 -13.87 0.71 20.43
N PHE A 4 -13.24 -0.46 20.36
CA PHE A 4 -13.35 -1.49 21.39
C PHE A 4 -12.70 -1.06 22.72
N GLN A 5 -11.55 -0.38 22.66
CA GLN A 5 -10.87 0.12 23.85
C GLN A 5 -11.67 1.24 24.52
N VAL A 6 -12.24 2.16 23.72
CA VAL A 6 -13.13 3.22 24.21
C VAL A 6 -14.36 2.63 24.90
N LYS A 7 -14.96 1.59 24.31
CA LYS A 7 -16.11 0.88 24.90
C LYS A 7 -15.78 0.20 26.23
N ASN A 8 -14.61 -0.40 26.35
CA ASN A 8 -14.17 -1.02 27.61
C ASN A 8 -13.87 0.04 28.68
N PHE A 9 -13.29 1.18 28.29
CA PHE A 9 -13.09 2.32 29.17
C PHE A 9 -14.42 2.93 29.65
N ALA A 10 -15.42 3.02 28.78
CA ALA A 10 -16.78 3.44 29.15
C ALA A 10 -17.41 2.50 30.21
N ARG A 11 -17.25 1.18 30.01
CA ARG A 11 -17.72 0.16 30.97
C ARG A 11 -17.00 0.25 32.32
N ALA A 12 -15.67 0.40 32.31
CA ALA A 12 -14.88 0.58 33.52
C ALA A 12 -15.23 1.89 34.26
N SER A 13 -15.68 2.90 33.52
CA SER A 13 -16.14 4.19 34.07
C SER A 13 -17.60 4.18 34.53
N LEU A 14 -18.25 3.00 34.59
CA LEU A 14 -19.63 2.77 35.03
C LEU A 14 -20.69 3.59 34.26
N VAL A 15 -20.37 4.02 33.04
CA VAL A 15 -21.34 4.75 32.22
C VAL A 15 -22.35 3.77 31.62
N ARG A 16 -23.60 3.85 32.09
CA ARG A 16 -24.73 3.01 31.63
C ARG A 16 -25.58 3.66 30.54
N ASN A 17 -25.63 5.00 30.49
CA ASN A 17 -26.45 5.74 29.54
C ASN A 17 -25.63 6.12 28.31
N LYS A 18 -26.19 5.85 27.13
CA LYS A 18 -25.56 6.13 25.84
C LYS A 18 -26.27 7.29 25.17
N ASN A 19 -25.64 8.47 25.22
CA ASN A 19 -26.04 9.63 24.43
C ASN A 19 -24.78 10.30 23.86
N ASP A 20 -24.93 11.06 22.77
CA ASP A 20 -23.78 11.63 22.04
C ASP A 20 -22.89 12.51 22.92
N SER A 21 -23.49 13.26 23.86
CA SER A 21 -22.75 14.13 24.78
C SER A 21 -21.89 13.35 25.79
N ILE A 22 -22.39 12.23 26.29
CA ILE A 22 -21.68 11.34 27.22
C ILE A 22 -20.59 10.57 26.47
N ASP A 23 -20.89 10.05 25.28
CA ASP A 23 -19.92 9.33 24.46
C ASP A 23 -18.76 10.26 24.05
N ALA A 24 -19.04 11.51 23.68
CA ALA A 24 -18.01 12.52 23.40
C ALA A 24 -17.10 12.78 24.62
N LYS A 25 -17.69 12.89 25.82
CA LYS A 25 -16.93 13.08 27.07
C LYS A 25 -16.05 11.88 27.40
N ILE A 26 -16.54 10.66 27.18
CA ILE A 26 -15.76 9.42 27.38
C ILE A 26 -14.60 9.35 26.38
N ILE A 27 -14.84 9.67 25.11
CA ILE A 27 -13.79 9.68 24.08
C ILE A 27 -12.70 10.69 24.44
N ALA A 28 -13.08 11.89 24.88
CA ALA A 28 -12.13 12.91 25.31
C ALA A 28 -11.31 12.47 26.54
N GLN A 29 -11.96 11.91 27.56
CA GLN A 29 -11.28 11.38 28.74
C GLN A 29 -10.37 10.19 28.43
N PHE A 30 -10.81 9.32 27.54
CA PHE A 30 -9.99 8.20 27.06
C PHE A 30 -8.76 8.71 26.31
N GLY A 31 -8.93 9.67 25.40
CA GLY A 31 -7.83 10.31 24.68
C GLY A 31 -6.84 10.99 25.61
N GLN A 32 -7.31 11.71 26.62
CA GLN A 32 -6.43 12.37 27.60
C GLN A 32 -5.67 11.37 28.48
N ARG A 33 -6.30 10.27 28.92
CA ARG A 33 -5.67 9.30 29.82
C ARG A 33 -4.74 8.32 29.11
N MET A 34 -5.07 7.95 27.89
CA MET A 34 -4.31 6.95 27.13
C MET A 34 -3.22 7.58 26.25
N ASP A 35 -3.21 8.92 26.13
CA ASP A 35 -2.29 9.68 25.28
C ASP A 35 -1.98 8.97 23.95
N PRO A 36 -3.02 8.63 23.16
CA PRO A 36 -2.82 7.78 22.00
C PRO A 36 -1.93 8.51 21.01
N ARG A 37 -0.95 7.77 20.43
CA ARG A 37 -0.04 8.29 19.41
C ARG A 37 -0.84 9.07 18.36
N VAL A 38 -0.45 10.33 18.14
CA VAL A 38 -1.06 11.21 17.15
C VAL A 38 -0.98 10.54 15.79
N TYR A 39 -2.12 10.45 15.10
CA TYR A 39 -2.17 9.92 13.75
C TYR A 39 -1.33 10.84 12.84
N GLN A 40 -0.31 10.26 12.20
CA GLN A 40 0.47 10.98 11.19
C GLN A 40 -0.10 10.64 9.81
N THR A 41 -0.43 11.69 9.04
CA THR A 41 -0.88 11.51 7.66
C THR A 41 0.26 10.93 6.83
N THR A 42 -0.08 9.94 5.99
CA THR A 42 0.84 9.36 5.01
C THR A 42 1.44 10.47 4.12
N PRO A 43 2.78 10.64 4.08
CA PRO A 43 3.44 11.60 3.21
C PRO A 43 3.02 11.45 1.74
N ALA A 44 3.00 12.56 0.99
CA ALA A 44 2.57 12.56 -0.42
C ALA A 44 3.36 11.54 -1.28
N GLU A 45 4.64 11.39 -1.01
CA GLU A 45 5.53 10.46 -1.71
C GLU A 45 5.17 8.99 -1.47
N GLN A 46 4.78 8.63 -0.23
CA GLN A 46 4.29 7.28 0.07
C GLN A 46 2.96 6.99 -0.63
N LYS A 47 2.10 8.01 -0.76
CA LYS A 47 0.84 7.88 -1.51
C LYS A 47 1.13 7.64 -3.00
N GLU A 48 2.11 8.34 -3.57
CA GLU A 48 2.52 8.15 -4.96
C GLU A 48 3.14 6.77 -5.20
N VAL A 49 4.03 6.30 -4.31
CA VAL A 49 4.57 4.93 -4.34
C VAL A 49 3.45 3.89 -4.28
N LYS A 50 2.42 4.12 -3.45
CA LYS A 50 1.26 3.23 -3.34
C LYS A 50 0.46 3.17 -4.63
N ASP A 51 0.17 4.31 -5.25
CA ASP A 51 -0.61 4.36 -6.48
C ASP A 51 0.17 3.74 -7.66
N LEU A 52 1.48 3.98 -7.74
CA LEU A 52 2.35 3.33 -8.73
C LEU A 52 2.46 1.82 -8.51
N THR A 53 2.52 1.35 -7.27
CA THR A 53 2.55 -0.09 -6.95
C THR A 53 1.26 -0.77 -7.38
N LYS A 54 0.09 -0.16 -7.12
CA LYS A 54 -1.20 -0.67 -7.63
C LYS A 54 -1.27 -0.71 -9.15
N LEU A 55 -0.77 0.35 -9.81
CA LEU A 55 -0.69 0.40 -11.27
C LEU A 55 0.17 -0.74 -11.81
N LEU A 56 1.32 -0.99 -11.18
CA LEU A 56 2.22 -2.07 -11.53
C LEU A 56 1.54 -3.45 -11.46
N ASP A 57 0.78 -3.72 -10.39
CA ASP A 57 0.03 -4.96 -10.24
C ASP A 57 -1.02 -5.13 -11.33
N MET A 58 -1.76 -4.05 -11.64
CA MET A 58 -2.76 -4.06 -12.71
C MET A 58 -2.12 -4.36 -14.07
N LEU A 59 -0.98 -3.74 -14.39
CA LEU A 59 -0.28 -3.99 -15.65
C LEU A 59 0.28 -5.41 -15.72
N LYS A 60 0.80 -5.96 -14.62
CA LYS A 60 1.26 -7.35 -14.56
C LYS A 60 0.11 -8.33 -14.77
N ALA A 61 -1.05 -8.09 -14.17
CA ALA A 61 -2.23 -8.91 -14.40
C ALA A 61 -2.70 -8.86 -15.87
N GLN A 62 -2.69 -7.67 -16.48
CA GLN A 62 -2.98 -7.52 -17.91
C GLN A 62 -1.97 -8.24 -18.80
N LEU A 63 -0.67 -8.19 -18.45
CA LEU A 63 0.38 -8.90 -19.17
C LEU A 63 0.14 -10.42 -19.17
N VAL A 64 -0.22 -10.98 -18.02
CA VAL A 64 -0.57 -12.40 -17.90
C VAL A 64 -1.78 -12.73 -18.78
N GLN A 65 -2.83 -11.89 -18.75
CA GLN A 65 -4.01 -12.08 -19.59
C GLN A 65 -3.68 -12.08 -21.09
N LEU A 66 -2.88 -11.11 -21.56
CA LEU A 66 -2.48 -11.01 -22.96
C LEU A 66 -1.60 -12.19 -23.40
N ASN A 67 -0.68 -12.65 -22.54
CA ASN A 67 0.14 -13.82 -22.82
C ASN A 67 -0.71 -15.10 -22.95
N ASN A 68 -1.71 -15.27 -22.08
CA ASN A 68 -2.65 -16.39 -22.19
C ASN A 68 -3.44 -16.35 -23.51
N GLN A 69 -3.92 -15.17 -23.91
CA GLN A 69 -4.61 -14.98 -25.19
C GLN A 69 -3.69 -15.27 -26.38
N LEU A 70 -2.43 -14.82 -26.31
CA LEU A 70 -1.41 -15.07 -27.32
C LEU A 70 -1.21 -16.57 -27.55
N HIS A 71 -1.21 -17.36 -26.48
CA HIS A 71 -1.06 -18.81 -26.55
C HIS A 71 -2.26 -19.50 -27.22
N SER A 72 -3.47 -18.94 -27.07
CA SER A 72 -4.69 -19.49 -27.69
C SER A 72 -4.92 -19.08 -29.16
N ILE A 73 -4.31 -17.99 -29.61
CA ILE A 73 -4.59 -17.42 -30.94
C ILE A 73 -3.76 -18.09 -32.04
N GLN A 74 -4.46 -18.52 -33.10
CA GLN A 74 -3.84 -19.16 -34.27
C GLN A 74 -3.61 -18.20 -35.44
N GLY A 75 -4.37 -17.10 -35.51
CA GLY A 75 -4.29 -16.13 -36.60
C GLY A 75 -3.01 -15.29 -36.57
N LYS A 76 -2.19 -15.35 -37.63
CA LYS A 76 -0.89 -14.64 -37.73
C LYS A 76 -0.98 -13.12 -37.52
N ILE A 77 -2.04 -12.47 -38.03
CA ILE A 77 -2.22 -11.01 -37.91
C ILE A 77 -2.58 -10.65 -36.46
N ALA A 78 -3.54 -11.36 -35.86
CA ALA A 78 -3.95 -11.16 -34.48
C ALA A 78 -2.80 -11.43 -33.49
N ARG A 79 -2.02 -12.49 -33.72
CA ARG A 79 -0.83 -12.81 -32.93
C ARG A 79 0.19 -11.68 -32.95
N LYS A 80 0.56 -11.17 -34.13
CA LYS A 80 1.50 -10.04 -34.26
C LYS A 80 0.99 -8.77 -33.57
N ALA A 81 -0.32 -8.52 -33.60
CA ALA A 81 -0.91 -7.39 -32.90
C ALA A 81 -0.78 -7.53 -31.38
N LEU A 82 -1.06 -8.72 -30.85
CA LEU A 82 -0.91 -9.02 -29.43
C LEU A 82 0.54 -9.00 -28.96
N GLU A 83 1.48 -9.56 -29.71
CA GLU A 83 2.93 -9.50 -29.40
C GLU A 83 3.39 -8.03 -29.24
N LYS A 84 2.94 -7.14 -30.13
CA LYS A 84 3.22 -5.70 -30.00
C LYS A 84 2.62 -5.07 -28.75
N MET A 85 1.46 -5.53 -28.29
CA MET A 85 0.83 -5.04 -27.06
C MET A 85 1.57 -5.55 -25.83
N VAL A 86 1.96 -6.82 -25.82
CA VAL A 86 2.78 -7.44 -24.77
C VAL A 86 4.11 -6.69 -24.62
N ASP A 87 4.85 -6.49 -25.72
CA ASP A 87 6.12 -5.75 -25.71
C ASP A 87 5.99 -4.33 -25.15
N LYS A 88 4.90 -3.63 -25.52
CA LYS A 88 4.64 -2.28 -24.99
C LYS A 88 4.37 -2.33 -23.50
N LEU A 89 3.58 -3.30 -23.05
CA LEU A 89 3.20 -3.43 -21.65
C LEU A 89 4.41 -3.79 -20.78
N GLU A 90 5.30 -4.68 -21.23
CA GLU A 90 6.56 -4.99 -20.54
C GLU A 90 7.47 -3.76 -20.41
N LYS A 91 7.54 -2.94 -21.46
CA LYS A 91 8.28 -1.66 -21.41
C LYS A 91 7.67 -0.66 -20.44
N GLU A 92 6.34 -0.59 -20.34
CA GLU A 92 5.68 0.28 -19.35
C GLU A 92 5.85 -0.24 -17.92
N ILE A 93 5.78 -1.56 -17.70
CA ILE A 93 6.05 -2.19 -16.41
C ILE A 93 7.47 -1.84 -15.94
N THR A 94 8.48 -2.02 -16.78
CA THR A 94 9.87 -1.72 -16.42
C THR A 94 10.11 -0.22 -16.16
N LYS A 95 9.44 0.67 -16.91
CA LYS A 95 9.47 2.11 -16.62
C LYS A 95 8.86 2.43 -15.26
N ILE A 96 7.73 1.83 -14.92
CA ILE A 96 7.05 2.08 -13.64
C ILE A 96 7.87 1.53 -12.48
N GLU A 97 8.43 0.31 -12.61
CA GLU A 97 9.34 -0.26 -11.60
C GLU A 97 10.53 0.67 -11.35
N LYS A 98 11.10 1.26 -12.41
CA LYS A 98 12.18 2.24 -12.28
C LYS A 98 11.72 3.51 -11.57
N LYS A 99 10.56 4.08 -11.94
CA LYS A 99 10.00 5.26 -11.26
C LYS A 99 9.76 5.03 -9.77
N ILE A 100 9.25 3.86 -9.39
CA ILE A 100 9.07 3.49 -7.98
C ILE A 100 10.44 3.45 -7.28
N ALA A 101 11.45 2.82 -7.90
CA ALA A 101 12.79 2.77 -7.35
C ALA A 101 13.41 4.16 -7.18
N ASP A 102 13.22 5.05 -8.16
CA ASP A 102 13.73 6.42 -8.14
C ASP A 102 13.07 7.25 -7.01
N LEU A 103 11.75 7.13 -6.83
CA LEU A 103 11.01 7.78 -5.74
C LEU A 103 11.42 7.28 -4.35
N VAL A 104 11.64 5.96 -4.22
CA VAL A 104 12.13 5.37 -2.98
C VAL A 104 13.57 5.82 -2.70
N ALA A 105 14.39 6.00 -3.73
CA ALA A 105 15.77 6.46 -3.59
C ALA A 105 15.88 7.96 -3.29
N SER A 106 14.93 8.78 -3.73
CA SER A 106 14.91 10.23 -3.46
C SER A 106 14.50 10.57 -2.03
N ASN A 107 13.78 9.70 -1.34
CA ASN A 107 13.40 9.88 0.05
C ASN A 107 14.33 9.07 0.97
N GLU A 108 15.06 9.76 1.85
CA GLU A 108 16.04 9.14 2.74
C GLU A 108 15.41 8.13 3.71
N SER A 109 14.22 8.42 4.24
CA SER A 109 13.47 7.51 5.11
C SER A 109 13.00 6.25 4.35
N LEU A 110 12.47 6.41 3.14
CA LEU A 110 12.03 5.26 2.32
C LEU A 110 13.22 4.41 1.86
N LYS A 111 14.36 5.05 1.57
CA LYS A 111 15.59 4.36 1.19
C LYS A 111 16.15 3.51 2.33
N GLU A 112 16.13 4.03 3.56
CA GLU A 112 16.51 3.26 4.76
C GLU A 112 15.57 2.08 4.97
N GLN A 113 14.25 2.30 4.92
CA GLN A 113 13.25 1.23 5.01
C GLN A 113 13.47 0.16 3.93
N PHE A 114 13.70 0.57 2.69
CA PHE A 114 13.97 -0.35 1.57
C PHE A 114 15.25 -1.17 1.81
N LYS A 115 16.32 -0.55 2.31
CA LYS A 115 17.58 -1.23 2.61
C LYS A 115 17.41 -2.25 3.74
N LEU A 116 16.65 -1.91 4.79
CA LEU A 116 16.33 -2.83 5.88
C LEU A 116 15.50 -4.01 5.39
N LEU A 117 14.45 -3.75 4.60
CA LEU A 117 13.59 -4.80 4.04
C LEU A 117 14.39 -5.75 3.13
N THR A 118 15.23 -5.21 2.24
CA THR A 118 16.04 -6.02 1.32
C THR A 118 17.20 -6.76 2.00
N SER A 119 17.55 -6.42 3.25
CA SER A 119 18.51 -7.19 4.03
C SER A 119 17.96 -8.53 4.54
N ILE A 120 16.63 -8.68 4.58
CA ILE A 120 15.97 -9.90 5.01
C ILE A 120 16.04 -10.92 3.87
N LYS A 121 16.68 -12.06 4.13
CA LYS A 121 16.78 -13.16 3.17
C LYS A 121 15.38 -13.61 2.74
N GLY A 122 15.08 -13.48 1.45
CA GLY A 122 13.79 -13.84 0.86
C GLY A 122 12.90 -12.65 0.46
N ILE A 123 13.25 -11.42 0.85
CA ILE A 123 12.54 -10.21 0.42
C ILE A 123 13.21 -9.64 -0.84
N GLY A 124 12.53 -9.76 -1.97
CA GLY A 124 12.92 -9.14 -3.23
C GLY A 124 12.51 -7.67 -3.31
N LYS A 125 13.05 -6.93 -4.29
CA LYS A 125 12.75 -5.49 -4.51
C LYS A 125 11.26 -5.22 -4.64
N LEU A 126 10.55 -6.08 -5.38
CA LEU A 126 9.11 -5.95 -5.60
C LEU A 126 8.33 -6.06 -4.28
N THR A 127 8.67 -7.06 -3.48
CA THR A 127 8.05 -7.29 -2.16
C THR A 127 8.35 -6.14 -1.21
N ALA A 128 9.57 -5.60 -1.23
CA ALA A 128 9.93 -4.42 -0.45
C ALA A 128 9.09 -3.18 -0.84
N PHE A 129 8.88 -2.93 -2.15
CA PHE A 129 8.00 -1.84 -2.60
C PHE A 129 6.56 -2.01 -2.11
N HIS A 130 6.04 -3.24 -2.14
CA HIS A 130 4.70 -3.53 -1.63
C HIS A 130 4.58 -3.26 -0.13
N ILE A 131 5.58 -3.65 0.66
CA ILE A 131 5.58 -3.41 2.10
C ILE A 131 5.59 -1.91 2.39
N ILE A 132 6.46 -1.15 1.71
CA ILE A 132 6.54 0.31 1.85
C ILE A 132 5.20 0.98 1.45
N ALA A 133 4.55 0.49 0.38
CA ALA A 133 3.29 1.03 -0.12
C ALA A 133 2.07 0.73 0.78
N LEU A 134 2.05 -0.47 1.39
CA LEU A 134 0.88 -0.98 2.12
C LEU A 134 0.98 -0.76 3.63
N MET A 135 2.19 -0.62 4.17
CA MET A 135 2.43 -0.48 5.61
C MET A 135 3.27 0.79 5.89
N PRO A 136 2.66 1.99 5.82
CA PRO A 136 3.35 3.25 6.12
C PRO A 136 3.77 3.41 7.58
N ASP A 137 3.20 2.61 8.50
CA ASP A 137 3.40 2.69 9.95
C ASP A 137 4.46 1.72 10.50
N VAL A 138 5.25 1.03 9.66
CA VAL A 138 6.35 0.17 10.13
C VAL A 138 7.56 1.04 10.49
N ASN A 139 7.45 1.73 11.62
CA ASN A 139 8.54 2.40 12.32
C ASN A 139 8.67 1.81 13.72
#